data_AF-A0A372Q9A6-F1
#
_entry.id   AF-A0A372Q9A6-F1
#
_cell.length_a   1.000
_cell.length_b   1.000
_cell.length_c   1.000
_cell.angle_alpha   90.00
_cell.angle_beta   90.00
_cell.angle_gamma   90.00
#
_symmetry.space_group_name_H-M   'P 1'
#
loop_
_entity.id
_entity.type
_entity.pdbx_description
1 polymer ?
#
loop_
_entity_poly.entity_id
_entity_poly.type
_entity_poly.pdbx_seq_one_letter_code
_entity_poly.pdbx_strand_id
1 'polypeptide(L)'
;MPTGSLPEEVLKEVRYRDFWEKHYTKWGNMETWDKFFIEKLPNSSSNESHNALGAELNILIRKLKPNTRASQKALFLQNNLKLYPATAGRL
;
A
#
# COMPACT_ATOMS: atom_id res chain seq x y z
N MET A 1 -5.25 21.77 0.45
CA MET A 1 -5.06 20.30 0.37
C MET A 1 -6.35 19.63 0.82
N PRO A 2 -6.97 18.74 0.04
CA PRO A 2 -8.12 17.97 0.52
C PRO A 2 -7.70 17.17 1.75
N THR A 3 -8.47 17.33 2.82
CA THR A 3 -8.26 16.68 4.11
C THR A 3 -8.26 15.16 3.93
N GLY A 4 -7.08 14.54 4.03
CA GLY A 4 -6.92 13.09 4.05
C GLY A 4 -6.30 12.44 2.80
N SER A 5 -5.86 13.24 1.80
CA SER A 5 -4.83 12.79 0.86
C SER A 5 -3.44 12.93 1.51
N LEU A 6 -2.45 12.18 1.01
CA LEU A 6 -1.10 12.21 1.57
C LEU A 6 -0.39 13.55 1.28
N PRO A 7 0.56 13.98 2.12
CA PRO A 7 1.40 15.13 1.81
C PRO A 7 2.21 14.88 0.52
N GLU A 8 2.38 15.92 -0.30
CA GLU A 8 3.12 15.85 -1.57
C GLU A 8 4.56 15.32 -1.39
N GLU A 9 5.22 15.67 -0.29
CA GLU A 9 6.55 15.17 0.07
C GLU A 9 6.58 13.66 0.28
N VAL A 10 5.50 13.08 0.81
CA VAL A 10 5.36 11.63 0.99
C VAL A 10 5.08 10.95 -0.35
N LEU A 11 4.23 11.57 -1.19
CA LEU A 11 3.87 11.03 -2.50
C LEU A 11 5.04 10.96 -3.49
N LYS A 12 6.08 11.78 -3.30
CA LYS A 12 7.33 11.74 -4.09
C LYS A 12 8.23 10.57 -3.74
N GLU A 13 8.06 9.97 -2.57
CA GLU A 13 8.92 8.89 -2.07
C GLU A 13 8.39 7.49 -2.45
N VAL A 14 7.10 7.40 -2.78
CA VAL A 14 6.44 6.16 -3.18
C VAL A 14 6.47 5.99 -4.69
N ARG A 15 6.65 4.75 -5.16
CA ARG A 15 6.75 4.41 -6.58
C ARG A 15 5.39 4.38 -7.27
N TYR A 16 4.34 3.95 -6.56
CA TYR A 16 2.99 3.81 -7.09
C TYR A 16 2.09 4.93 -6.62
N ARG A 17 2.54 6.17 -6.85
CA ARG A 17 1.91 7.42 -6.40
C ARG A 17 0.40 7.49 -6.73
N ASP A 18 0.02 7.08 -7.92
CA ASP A 18 -1.36 7.02 -8.41
C ASP A 18 -2.29 6.18 -7.53
N PHE A 19 -1.76 5.13 -6.89
CA PHE A 19 -2.54 4.39 -5.88
C PHE A 19 -2.71 5.20 -4.59
N TRP A 20 -1.69 5.93 -4.15
CA TRP A 20 -1.66 6.56 -2.82
C TRP A 20 -2.26 7.97 -2.78
N GLU A 21 -2.40 8.64 -3.93
CA GLU A 21 -3.05 9.95 -4.05
C GLU A 21 -4.51 9.93 -3.60
N LYS A 22 -5.18 8.79 -3.72
CA LYS A 22 -6.53 8.60 -3.21
C LYS A 22 -6.57 8.70 -1.68
N HIS A 23 -7.66 9.26 -1.17
CA HIS A 23 -7.89 9.35 0.28
C HIS A 23 -7.72 7.99 0.98
N TYR A 24 -7.14 7.95 2.18
CA TYR A 24 -6.75 6.70 2.86
C TYR A 24 -7.89 5.67 3.04
N THR A 25 -9.15 6.14 3.10
CA THR A 25 -10.34 5.25 3.15
C THR A 25 -10.54 4.45 1.88
N LYS A 26 -10.01 4.93 0.74
CA LYS A 26 -10.08 4.27 -0.58
C LYS A 26 -8.89 3.35 -0.85
N TRP A 27 -7.94 3.21 0.08
CA TRP A 27 -6.81 2.28 -0.06
C TRP A 27 -7.25 0.81 -0.05
N GLY A 28 -8.42 0.50 0.52
CA GLY A 28 -8.99 -0.85 0.50
C GLY A 28 -8.20 -1.85 1.34
N ASN A 29 -8.03 -3.05 0.80
CA ASN A 29 -7.32 -4.21 1.34
C ASN A 29 -6.19 -4.65 0.40
N MET A 30 -5.53 -5.79 0.67
CA MET A 30 -4.49 -6.31 -0.21
C MET A 30 -4.98 -6.64 -1.61
N GLU A 31 -6.19 -7.21 -1.78
CA GLU A 31 -6.75 -7.48 -3.11
C GLU A 31 -6.94 -6.20 -3.93
N THR A 32 -7.24 -5.07 -3.28
CA THR A 32 -7.35 -3.76 -3.94
C THR A 32 -6.00 -3.33 -4.50
N TRP A 33 -4.91 -3.58 -3.76
CA TRP A 33 -3.56 -3.35 -4.24
C TRP A 33 -3.18 -4.32 -5.36
N ASP A 34 -3.43 -5.61 -5.18
CA ASP A 34 -3.07 -6.65 -6.16
C ASP A 34 -3.74 -6.39 -7.52
N LYS A 35 -5.02 -6.00 -7.53
CA LYS A 35 -5.72 -5.59 -8.76
C LYS A 35 -5.02 -4.42 -9.45
N PHE A 36 -4.76 -3.35 -8.71
CA PHE A 36 -4.04 -2.19 -9.23
C PHE A 36 -2.65 -2.55 -9.77
N PHE A 37 -1.91 -3.39 -9.05
CA PHE A 37 -0.54 -3.78 -9.40
C PHE A 37 -0.51 -4.61 -10.68
N ILE A 38 -1.41 -5.60 -10.79
CA ILE A 38 -1.53 -6.46 -11.97
C ILE A 38 -2.00 -5.68 -13.20
N GLU A 39 -2.94 -4.74 -13.04
CA GLU A 39 -3.36 -3.84 -14.12
C GLU A 39 -2.18 -3.01 -14.66
N LYS A 40 -1.30 -2.55 -13.76
CA LYS A 40 -0.14 -1.73 -14.11
C LYS A 40 1.04 -2.54 -14.65
N LEU A 41 1.22 -3.77 -14.17
CA LEU A 41 2.27 -4.69 -14.57
C LEU A 41 1.66 -6.07 -14.87
N PRO A 42 1.08 -6.25 -16.07
CA PRO A 42 0.55 -7.54 -16.50
C PRO A 42 1.69 -8.56 -16.51
N ASN A 43 1.43 -9.77 -16.00
CA ASN A 43 2.40 -10.87 -15.78
C ASN A 43 3.18 -10.84 -14.46
N SER A 44 2.94 -9.87 -13.58
CA SER A 44 3.51 -9.90 -12.22
C SER A 44 2.95 -11.05 -11.39
N SER A 45 3.78 -11.65 -10.55
CA SER A 45 3.35 -12.59 -9.52
C SER A 45 2.72 -11.89 -8.31
N SER A 46 1.91 -12.64 -7.55
CA SER A 46 1.38 -12.16 -6.27
C SER A 46 2.49 -11.82 -5.28
N ASN A 47 3.61 -12.58 -5.27
CA ASN A 47 4.77 -12.26 -4.45
C ASN A 47 5.39 -10.91 -4.80
N GLU A 48 5.52 -10.57 -6.09
CA GLU A 48 6.05 -9.27 -6.51
C GLU A 48 5.13 -8.13 -6.09
N SER A 49 3.81 -8.31 -6.24
CA SER A 49 2.81 -7.36 -5.76
C SER A 49 2.91 -7.13 -4.25
N HIS A 50 3.01 -8.20 -3.46
CA HIS A 50 3.11 -8.16 -2.00
C HIS A 50 4.42 -7.54 -1.53
N ASN A 51 5.53 -7.87 -2.18
CA ASN A 51 6.84 -7.25 -1.91
C ASN A 51 6.81 -5.75 -2.20
N ALA A 52 6.21 -5.35 -3.33
CA ALA A 52 6.04 -3.94 -3.67
C ALA A 52 5.15 -3.21 -2.65
N LEU A 53 4.01 -3.81 -2.24
CA LEU A 53 3.15 -3.24 -1.21
C LEU A 53 3.90 -3.04 0.10
N GLY A 54 4.66 -4.04 0.54
CA GLY A 54 5.44 -3.96 1.78
C GLY A 54 6.50 -2.86 1.74
N ALA A 55 7.17 -2.66 0.60
CA ALA A 55 8.14 -1.58 0.43
C ALA A 55 7.45 -0.20 0.52
N GLU A 56 6.33 -0.01 -0.16
CA GLU A 56 5.57 1.24 -0.16
C GLU A 56 5.02 1.56 1.24
N LEU A 57 4.44 0.57 1.93
CA LEU A 57 3.90 0.73 3.28
C LEU A 57 4.99 1.09 4.28
N ASN A 58 6.19 0.50 4.18
CA ASN A 58 7.33 0.88 5.02
C ASN A 58 7.74 2.35 4.82
N ILE A 59 7.70 2.86 3.58
CA ILE A 59 7.97 4.28 3.28
C ILE A 59 6.89 5.15 3.94
N LEU A 60 5.62 4.81 3.74
CA LEU A 60 4.49 5.55 4.33
C LEU A 60 4.57 5.59 5.86
N ILE A 61 4.84 4.46 6.51
CA ILE A 61 4.95 4.37 7.97
C ILE A 61 6.09 5.25 8.50
N ARG A 62 7.21 5.32 7.78
CA ARG A 62 8.36 6.15 8.17
C ARG A 62 8.15 7.65 7.96
N LYS A 63 7.43 8.03 6.92
CA LYS A 63 7.30 9.43 6.48
C LYS A 63 6.05 10.12 7.01
N LEU A 64 4.98 9.37 7.26
CA LEU A 64 3.74 9.95 7.80
C LEU A 64 3.89 10.29 9.27
N LYS A 65 3.22 11.37 9.69
CA LYS A 65 3.10 11.70 11.10
C LYS A 65 2.44 10.54 11.84
N PRO A 66 2.98 10.11 12.99
CA PRO A 66 2.41 9.02 13.78
C PRO A 66 1.00 9.40 14.27
N ASN A 67 0.19 8.38 14.55
CA ASN A 67 -1.20 8.51 15.03
C ASN A 67 -2.16 9.25 14.08
N THR A 68 -1.79 9.44 12.82
CA THR A 68 -2.73 9.86 11.78
C THR A 68 -3.53 8.66 11.28
N ARG A 69 -4.74 8.89 10.76
CA ARG A 69 -5.57 7.82 10.20
C ARG A 69 -4.89 7.12 9.02
N ALA A 70 -4.12 7.87 8.22
CA ALA A 70 -3.31 7.33 7.14
C ALA A 70 -2.16 6.44 7.65
N SER A 71 -1.41 6.88 8.68
CA SER A 71 -0.34 6.05 9.26
C SER A 71 -0.90 4.77 9.91
N GLN A 72 -2.04 4.87 10.60
CA GLN A 72 -2.74 3.72 11.18
C GLN A 72 -3.22 2.75 10.10
N LYS A 73 -3.75 3.26 8.98
CA LYS A 73 -4.16 2.42 7.84
C LYS A 73 -2.97 1.73 7.18
N ALA A 74 -1.84 2.43 7.02
CA ALA A 74 -0.61 1.83 6.50
C ALA A 74 -0.09 0.71 7.41
N LEU A 75 -0.06 0.93 8.73
CA LEU A 75 0.30 -0.10 9.72
C LEU A 75 -0.65 -1.29 9.67
N PHE A 76 -1.96 -1.05 9.56
CA PHE A 76 -2.95 -2.12 9.42
C PHE A 76 -2.66 -2.98 8.19
N LEU A 77 -2.46 -2.36 7.01
CA LEU A 77 -2.15 -3.11 5.79
C LEU A 77 -0.83 -3.87 5.90
N GLN A 78 0.19 -3.27 6.52
CA GLN A 78 1.50 -3.90 6.71
C GLN A 78 1.42 -5.14 7.61
N ASN A 79 0.61 -5.07 8.67
CA ASN A 79 0.40 -6.21 9.56
C ASN A 79 -0.39 -7.32 8.86
N ASN A 80 -1.41 -6.97 8.08
CA ASN A 80 -2.14 -7.96 7.29
C ASN A 80 -1.22 -8.66 6.27
N LEU A 81 -0.32 -7.92 5.61
CA LEU A 81 0.66 -8.48 4.69
C LEU A 81 1.59 -9.49 5.36
N LYS A 82 2.03 -9.23 6.60
CA LYS A 82 2.87 -10.16 7.37
C LYS A 82 2.13 -11.43 7.80
N LEU A 83 0.80 -11.36 7.91
CA LEU A 83 -0.06 -12.48 8.28
C LEU A 83 -0.44 -13.36 7.08
N TYR A 84 -0.08 -12.97 5.85
CA TYR A 84 -0.20 -13.83 4.68
C TYR A 84 1.09 -14.65 4.54
N PRO A 85 1.09 -15.93 4.96
CA PRO A 85 2.23 -16.79 4.69
C PRO A 85 2.37 -16.99 3.18
N ALA A 86 3.61 -17.14 2.71
CA ALA A 86 3.98 -17.41 1.31
C ALA A 86 3.36 -18.70 0.70
N THR A 87 2.46 -19.38 1.43
CA THR A 87 1.79 -20.63 1.06
C THR A 87 0.32 -20.47 0.67
N ALA A 88 -0.30 -19.29 0.82
CA ALA A 88 -1.71 -19.07 0.48
C ALA A 88 -1.99 -18.94 -1.04
N GLY A 89 -1.09 -19.45 -1.88
CA GLY A 89 -1.16 -19.45 -3.35
C GLY A 89 -1.28 -20.83 -3.97
N ARG A 90 -1.80 -21.83 -3.26
CA ARG A 90 -2.25 -23.10 -3.83
C ARG A 90 -3.69 -23.39 -3.39
N LEU A 91 -4.62 -23.02 -4.25
CA LEU A 91 -5.89 -23.73 -4.40
C LEU A 91 -5.89 -24.35 -5.80
#